data_AF-A0A7X7E6A3-F1
#
_entry.id   AF-A0A7X7E6A3-F1
#
_cell.length_a   1.000
_cell.length_b   1.000
_cell.length_c   1.000
_cell.angle_alpha   90.00
_cell.angle_beta   90.00
_cell.angle_gamma   90.00
#
_symmetry.space_group_name_H-M   'P 1'
#
loop_
_entity.id
_entity.type
_entity.pdbx_description
1 polymer ?
#
loop_
_entity_poly.entity_id
_entity_poly.type
_entity_poly.pdbx_seq_one_letter_code
_entity_poly.pdbx_strand_id
1 'polypeptide(L)'
;SCQTPGGDIRGMIGNQYATYYTGLILSLLIEAGYADDARVDKGMRWLLSMRQDDGGWTVPLLSRTLDAATIRRITSEYAEPVEPDRTMPFSHTWTNMVLLAFAAHPVYRDSEEARAAALLMKAGFFKPDYYTSYQAPNYWVRFAFWWPNLLTALETLASLGFSASDDDIAAALAWFVDHQREDGLWDVAYALGREGKDEPGKPEERLWLTLRICRMFRRYGTL
;
A
#
# COMPACT_ATOMS: atom_id res chain seq x y z
N SER A 1 -23.50 -2.80 -10.79
CA SER A 1 -22.57 -2.62 -9.66
C SER A 1 -21.54 -3.72 -9.72
N CYS A 2 -20.24 -3.42 -9.53
CA CYS A 2 -19.16 -4.43 -9.49
C CYS A 2 -18.84 -4.92 -8.08
N GLN A 3 -19.57 -4.43 -7.06
CA GLN A 3 -19.47 -4.91 -5.68
C GLN A 3 -20.32 -6.17 -5.48
N THR A 4 -19.75 -7.21 -4.87
CA THR A 4 -20.41 -8.49 -4.65
C THR A 4 -21.34 -8.47 -3.42
N PRO A 5 -22.17 -9.53 -3.23
CA PRO A 5 -22.85 -9.76 -1.96
C PRO A 5 -21.90 -9.91 -0.76
N GLY A 6 -20.63 -10.26 -0.96
CA GLY A 6 -19.60 -10.33 0.09
C GLY A 6 -19.03 -8.96 0.50
N GLY A 7 -19.14 -7.94 -0.36
CA GLY A 7 -18.66 -6.57 -0.09
C GLY A 7 -17.40 -6.18 -0.86
N ASP A 8 -16.72 -7.16 -1.43
CA ASP A 8 -15.55 -6.97 -2.28
C ASP A 8 -15.92 -6.40 -3.66
N ILE A 9 -14.95 -5.82 -4.36
CA ILE A 9 -15.11 -5.30 -5.71
C ILE A 9 -14.36 -6.20 -6.70
N ARG A 10 -15.00 -6.53 -7.83
CA ARG A 10 -14.48 -7.45 -8.86
C ARG A 10 -14.19 -6.78 -10.19
N GLY A 11 -13.43 -7.48 -11.03
CA GLY A 11 -13.16 -7.11 -12.42
C GLY A 11 -11.72 -6.69 -12.69
N MET A 12 -10.86 -6.61 -11.66
CA MET A 12 -9.48 -6.15 -11.80
C MET A 12 -8.50 -7.27 -12.23
N ILE A 13 -8.79 -8.51 -11.82
CA ILE A 13 -8.01 -9.71 -12.15
C ILE A 13 -9.00 -10.82 -12.50
N GLY A 14 -9.74 -10.65 -13.60
CA GLY A 14 -10.91 -11.47 -13.89
C GLY A 14 -11.94 -11.37 -12.74
N ASN A 15 -12.43 -12.52 -12.26
CA ASN A 15 -13.34 -12.60 -11.12
C ASN A 15 -12.60 -12.80 -9.76
N GLN A 16 -11.27 -12.71 -9.72
CA GLN A 16 -10.49 -13.03 -8.52
C GLN A 16 -10.53 -11.92 -7.47
N TYR A 17 -10.22 -12.28 -6.22
CA TYR A 17 -10.16 -11.30 -5.13
C TYR A 17 -8.98 -10.36 -5.34
N ALA A 18 -9.22 -9.06 -5.20
CA ALA A 18 -8.20 -8.02 -5.27
C ALA A 18 -8.35 -7.08 -4.07
N THR A 19 -7.82 -7.52 -2.93
CA THR A 19 -7.84 -6.81 -1.64
C THR A 19 -7.28 -5.40 -1.77
N TYR A 20 -6.10 -5.25 -2.37
CA TYR A 20 -5.42 -3.98 -2.59
C TYR A 20 -6.22 -2.98 -3.43
N TYR A 21 -6.79 -3.42 -4.56
CA TYR A 21 -7.62 -2.55 -5.40
C TYR A 21 -8.96 -2.21 -4.73
N THR A 22 -9.54 -3.14 -3.98
CA THR A 22 -10.74 -2.85 -3.18
C THR A 22 -10.42 -1.77 -2.14
N GLY A 23 -9.29 -1.87 -1.44
CA GLY A 23 -8.80 -0.84 -0.53
C GLY A 23 -8.62 0.52 -1.19
N LEU A 24 -7.93 0.58 -2.33
CA LEU A 24 -7.76 1.82 -3.08
C LEU A 24 -9.10 2.43 -3.53
N ILE A 25 -10.02 1.62 -4.05
CA ILE A 25 -11.32 2.14 -4.51
C ILE A 25 -12.13 2.67 -3.32
N LEU A 26 -12.14 1.95 -2.20
CA LEU A 26 -12.81 2.40 -0.98
C LEU A 26 -12.21 3.70 -0.46
N SER A 27 -10.88 3.86 -0.46
CA SER A 27 -10.25 5.11 -0.02
C SER A 27 -10.71 6.29 -0.86
N LEU A 28 -10.78 6.14 -2.18
CA LEU A 28 -11.26 7.19 -3.09
C LEU A 28 -12.74 7.53 -2.85
N LEU A 29 -13.59 6.53 -2.60
CA LEU A 29 -15.00 6.76 -2.28
C LEU A 29 -15.16 7.51 -0.96
N ILE A 30 -14.39 7.12 0.05
CA ILE A 30 -14.39 7.77 1.37
C ILE A 30 -13.93 9.23 1.24
N GLU A 31 -12.81 9.48 0.55
CA GLU A 31 -12.30 10.83 0.29
C GLU A 31 -13.29 11.68 -0.52
N ALA A 32 -14.08 11.06 -1.39
CA ALA A 32 -15.16 11.72 -2.12
C ALA A 32 -16.43 11.99 -1.27
N GLY A 33 -16.41 11.67 0.03
CA GLY A 33 -17.49 11.98 0.96
C GLY A 33 -18.51 10.85 1.19
N TYR A 34 -18.22 9.62 0.74
CA TYR A 34 -19.14 8.48 0.88
C TYR A 34 -18.81 7.56 2.06
N ALA A 35 -18.11 8.07 3.09
CA ALA A 35 -17.71 7.28 4.25
C ALA A 35 -18.87 6.52 4.91
N ASP A 36 -20.03 7.17 5.05
CA ASP A 36 -21.22 6.61 5.72
C ASP A 36 -22.09 5.75 4.79
N ASP A 37 -21.69 5.54 3.53
CA ASP A 37 -22.43 4.70 2.60
C ASP A 37 -22.33 3.21 3.01
N ALA A 38 -23.49 2.53 3.09
CA ALA A 38 -23.55 1.12 3.48
C ALA A 38 -22.68 0.19 2.61
N ARG A 39 -22.41 0.58 1.35
CA ARG A 39 -21.50 -0.16 0.46
C ARG A 39 -20.05 0.00 0.85
N VAL A 40 -19.65 1.18 1.34
CA VAL A 40 -18.30 1.42 1.85
C VAL A 40 -18.07 0.61 3.11
N ASP A 41 -18.96 0.71 4.09
CA ASP A 41 -18.89 -0.07 5.33
C ASP A 41 -18.86 -1.59 5.05
N LYS A 42 -19.67 -2.08 4.10
CA LYS A 42 -19.62 -3.48 3.66
C LYS A 42 -18.25 -3.88 3.09
N GLY A 43 -17.65 -3.00 2.29
CA GLY A 43 -16.29 -3.20 1.77
C GLY A 43 -15.22 -3.20 2.87
N MET A 44 -15.34 -2.31 3.85
CA MET A 44 -14.44 -2.25 5.02
C MET A 44 -14.50 -3.54 5.84
N ARG A 45 -15.71 -4.04 6.14
CA ARG A 45 -15.88 -5.34 6.81
C ARG A 45 -15.32 -6.49 6.00
N TRP A 46 -15.51 -6.47 4.68
CA TRP A 46 -14.91 -7.48 3.81
C TRP A 46 -13.38 -7.44 3.89
N LEU A 47 -12.74 -6.26 3.82
CA LEU A 47 -11.29 -6.13 4.00
C LEU A 47 -10.84 -6.72 5.34
N LEU A 48 -11.49 -6.38 6.45
CA LEU A 48 -11.18 -6.97 7.77
C LEU A 48 -11.28 -8.49 7.76
N SER A 49 -12.30 -9.03 7.07
CA SER A 49 -12.47 -10.47 6.92
C SER A 49 -11.39 -11.15 6.08
N MET A 50 -10.58 -10.42 5.32
CA MET A 50 -9.55 -10.96 4.40
C MET A 50 -8.11 -10.90 4.93
N ARG A 51 -7.93 -10.55 6.21
CA ARG A 51 -6.62 -10.49 6.86
C ARG A 51 -5.94 -11.87 6.92
N GLN A 52 -4.62 -11.89 6.81
CA GLN A 52 -3.80 -13.04 7.17
C GLN A 52 -3.78 -13.22 8.70
N ASP A 53 -3.29 -14.36 9.17
CA ASP A 53 -3.24 -14.66 10.62
C ASP A 53 -2.28 -13.73 11.37
N ASP A 54 -1.24 -13.22 10.69
CA ASP A 54 -0.36 -12.18 11.23
C ASP A 54 -1.00 -10.79 11.31
N GLY A 55 -2.17 -10.61 10.68
CA GLY A 55 -2.96 -9.40 10.72
C GLY A 55 -2.76 -8.42 9.55
N GLY A 56 -1.90 -8.72 8.58
CA GLY A 56 -1.78 -7.93 7.35
C GLY A 56 -2.66 -8.45 6.20
N TRP A 57 -2.40 -7.96 4.99
CA TRP A 57 -3.08 -8.41 3.78
C TRP A 57 -2.11 -8.86 2.69
N THR A 58 -2.61 -9.73 1.83
CA THR A 58 -1.99 -10.10 0.55
C THR A 58 -3.08 -10.23 -0.52
N VAL A 59 -2.69 -10.47 -1.76
CA VAL A 59 -3.63 -10.90 -2.80
C VAL A 59 -3.89 -12.40 -2.59
N PRO A 60 -5.14 -12.87 -2.40
CA PRO A 60 -5.41 -14.27 -2.09
C PRO A 60 -4.78 -15.28 -3.06
N LEU A 61 -4.69 -14.94 -4.35
CA LEU A 61 -3.98 -15.76 -5.34
C LEU A 61 -2.50 -16.01 -5.00
N LEU A 62 -1.81 -15.02 -4.44
CA LEU A 62 -0.39 -15.12 -4.09
C LEU A 62 -0.16 -16.04 -2.87
N SER A 63 -1.18 -16.21 -2.02
CA SER A 63 -1.11 -17.12 -0.86
C SER A 63 -1.23 -18.60 -1.24
N ARG A 64 -1.44 -18.93 -2.52
CA ARG A 64 -1.58 -20.32 -2.98
C ARG A 64 -0.47 -20.71 -3.93
N THR A 65 -0.04 -21.97 -3.85
CA THR A 65 0.86 -22.58 -4.84
C THR A 65 0.05 -23.01 -6.06
N LEU A 66 0.08 -22.20 -7.12
CA LEU A 66 -0.59 -22.47 -8.38
C LEU A 66 0.42 -22.43 -9.53
N ASP A 67 0.27 -23.31 -10.51
CA ASP A 67 1.11 -23.28 -11.71
C ASP A 67 0.73 -22.09 -12.63
N ALA A 68 1.65 -21.72 -13.52
CA ALA A 68 1.47 -20.57 -14.40
C ALA A 68 0.28 -20.71 -15.37
N ALA A 69 -0.04 -21.92 -15.83
CA ALA A 69 -1.17 -22.14 -16.73
C ALA A 69 -2.50 -21.94 -15.99
N THR A 70 -2.58 -22.42 -14.74
CA THR A 70 -3.71 -22.21 -13.83
C THR A 70 -3.88 -20.73 -13.52
N ILE A 71 -2.80 -20.03 -13.14
CA ILE A 71 -2.84 -18.57 -12.90
C ILE A 71 -3.36 -17.85 -14.14
N ARG A 72 -2.80 -18.11 -15.33
CA ARG A 72 -3.24 -17.47 -16.58
C ARG A 72 -4.73 -17.68 -16.84
N ARG A 73 -5.21 -18.92 -16.68
CA ARG A 73 -6.62 -19.26 -16.90
C ARG A 73 -7.54 -18.50 -15.95
N ILE A 74 -7.31 -18.58 -14.64
CA ILE A 74 -8.21 -18.00 -13.63
C ILE A 74 -8.18 -16.46 -13.57
N THR A 75 -7.15 -15.83 -14.13
CA THR A 75 -7.04 -14.36 -14.23
C THR A 75 -7.50 -13.80 -15.57
N SER A 76 -7.65 -14.65 -16.60
CA SER A 76 -8.07 -14.23 -17.95
C SER A 76 -9.51 -14.65 -18.30
N GLU A 77 -10.07 -15.62 -17.57
CA GLU A 77 -11.42 -16.15 -17.78
C GLU A 77 -12.23 -16.05 -16.48
N TYR A 78 -13.54 -16.28 -16.57
CA TYR A 78 -14.35 -16.43 -15.36
C TYR A 78 -13.93 -17.71 -14.62
N ALA A 79 -13.56 -17.54 -13.36
CA ALA A 79 -13.31 -18.63 -12.42
C ALA A 79 -13.81 -18.21 -11.04
N GLU A 80 -14.19 -19.18 -10.22
CA GLU A 80 -14.49 -18.91 -8.81
C GLU A 80 -13.25 -18.31 -8.12
N PRO A 81 -13.44 -17.33 -7.21
CA PRO A 81 -12.34 -16.71 -6.49
C PRO A 81 -11.55 -17.72 -5.66
N VAL A 82 -10.23 -17.62 -5.70
CA VAL A 82 -9.36 -18.42 -4.85
C VAL A 82 -9.38 -17.90 -3.42
N GLU A 83 -9.84 -18.71 -2.47
CA GLU A 83 -9.83 -18.38 -1.05
C GLU A 83 -8.39 -18.25 -0.51
N PRO A 84 -8.12 -17.26 0.36
CA PRO A 84 -6.78 -17.01 0.89
C PRO A 84 -6.31 -18.16 1.78
N ASP A 85 -5.03 -18.47 1.73
CA ASP A 85 -4.34 -19.23 2.77
C ASP A 85 -3.83 -18.26 3.84
N ARG A 86 -4.55 -18.14 4.95
CA ARG A 86 -4.27 -17.14 5.99
C ARG A 86 -3.01 -17.43 6.80
N THR A 87 -2.47 -18.65 6.69
CA THR A 87 -1.22 -19.03 7.37
C THR A 87 0.01 -18.45 6.67
N MET A 88 -0.16 -17.95 5.45
CA MET A 88 0.91 -17.31 4.70
C MET A 88 1.17 -15.88 5.21
N PRO A 89 2.42 -15.40 5.17
CA PRO A 89 2.74 -14.04 5.61
C PRO A 89 2.06 -12.96 4.78
N PHE A 90 1.76 -11.81 5.39
CA PHE A 90 1.29 -10.63 4.68
C PHE A 90 2.31 -10.09 3.66
N SER A 91 1.83 -9.26 2.74
CA SER A 91 2.66 -8.40 1.89
C SER A 91 2.62 -6.97 2.40
N HIS A 92 3.77 -6.33 2.62
CA HIS A 92 3.80 -4.92 3.00
C HIS A 92 3.26 -4.03 1.88
N THR A 93 3.50 -4.41 0.62
CA THR A 93 3.02 -3.68 -0.55
C THR A 93 1.49 -3.68 -0.58
N TRP A 94 0.87 -4.86 -0.54
CA TRP A 94 -0.59 -4.97 -0.61
C TRP A 94 -1.26 -4.44 0.65
N THR A 95 -0.64 -4.61 1.81
CA THR A 95 -1.11 -4.03 3.08
C THR A 95 -1.15 -2.51 3.02
N ASN A 96 -0.12 -1.84 2.47
CA ASN A 96 -0.12 -0.38 2.34
C ASN A 96 -1.33 0.12 1.52
N MET A 97 -1.64 -0.52 0.38
CA MET A 97 -2.81 -0.13 -0.42
C MET A 97 -4.13 -0.37 0.30
N VAL A 98 -4.25 -1.46 1.05
CA VAL A 98 -5.46 -1.72 1.85
C VAL A 98 -5.62 -0.66 2.94
N LEU A 99 -4.52 -0.29 3.61
CA LEU A 99 -4.51 0.72 4.67
C LEU A 99 -4.95 2.11 4.19
N LEU A 100 -4.90 2.42 2.89
CA LEU A 100 -5.46 3.67 2.35
C LEU A 100 -6.94 3.85 2.71
N ALA A 101 -7.73 2.77 2.63
CA ALA A 101 -9.15 2.83 2.99
C ALA A 101 -9.35 3.12 4.48
N PHE A 102 -8.55 2.47 5.33
CA PHE A 102 -8.60 2.67 6.78
C PHE A 102 -8.17 4.09 7.14
N ALA A 103 -7.04 4.56 6.59
CA ALA A 103 -6.52 5.91 6.78
C ALA A 103 -7.49 7.01 6.36
N ALA A 104 -8.27 6.80 5.31
CA ALA A 104 -9.26 7.76 4.83
C ALA A 104 -10.54 7.78 5.69
N HIS A 105 -10.91 6.66 6.31
CA HIS A 105 -12.21 6.51 6.97
C HIS A 105 -12.22 7.15 8.38
N PRO A 106 -13.22 7.98 8.74
CA PRO A 106 -13.25 8.68 10.03
C PRO A 106 -13.31 7.74 11.25
N VAL A 107 -14.02 6.61 11.15
CA VAL A 107 -14.09 5.60 12.22
C VAL A 107 -12.97 4.54 12.13
N TYR A 108 -12.83 3.85 11.00
CA TYR A 108 -11.88 2.72 10.87
C TYR A 108 -10.41 3.12 10.98
N ARG A 109 -10.03 4.39 10.78
CA ARG A 109 -8.65 4.86 10.98
C ARG A 109 -8.12 4.63 12.40
N ASP A 110 -9.02 4.63 13.39
CA ASP A 110 -8.67 4.51 14.81
C ASP A 110 -8.80 3.07 15.32
N SER A 111 -9.02 2.10 14.42
CA SER A 111 -9.19 0.69 14.79
C SER A 111 -7.87 0.01 15.17
N GLU A 112 -7.95 -0.97 16.07
CA GLU A 112 -6.78 -1.76 16.50
C GLU A 112 -6.18 -2.53 15.31
N GLU A 113 -7.01 -2.99 14.37
CA GLU A 113 -6.57 -3.71 13.18
C GLU A 113 -5.78 -2.82 12.23
N ALA A 114 -6.24 -1.58 11.99
CA ALA A 114 -5.53 -0.60 11.17
C ALA A 114 -4.16 -0.28 11.79
N ARG A 115 -4.12 -0.06 13.11
CA ARG A 115 -2.88 0.19 13.85
C ARG A 115 -1.93 -1.00 13.82
N ALA A 116 -2.43 -2.22 14.04
CA ALA A 116 -1.62 -3.44 14.00
C ALA A 116 -1.00 -3.67 12.60
N ALA A 117 -1.79 -3.52 11.54
CA ALA A 117 -1.28 -3.68 10.17
C ALA A 117 -0.30 -2.57 9.77
N ALA A 118 -0.48 -1.35 10.27
CA ALA A 118 0.49 -0.26 10.07
C ALA A 118 1.85 -0.55 10.73
N LEU A 119 1.85 -1.15 11.92
CA LEU A 119 3.08 -1.61 12.61
C LEU A 119 3.80 -2.69 11.79
N LEU A 120 3.05 -3.66 11.23
CA LEU A 120 3.61 -4.70 10.36
C LEU A 120 4.23 -4.10 9.09
N MET A 121 3.50 -3.19 8.42
CA MET A 121 3.95 -2.54 7.20
C MET A 121 5.25 -1.75 7.41
N LYS A 122 5.33 -0.90 8.45
CA LYS A 122 6.53 -0.07 8.69
C LYS A 122 7.75 -0.89 9.08
N ALA A 123 7.56 -2.02 9.76
CA ALA A 123 8.65 -2.96 10.07
C ALA A 123 9.30 -3.56 8.80
N GLY A 124 8.62 -3.45 7.64
CA GLY A 124 9.10 -3.85 6.32
C GLY A 124 9.90 -2.77 5.57
N PHE A 125 10.05 -1.55 6.08
CA PHE A 125 10.79 -0.48 5.39
C PHE A 125 12.20 -0.93 4.96
N PHE A 126 12.52 -0.66 3.70
CA PHE A 126 13.79 -1.03 3.04
C PHE A 126 14.10 -2.53 3.02
N LYS A 127 13.14 -3.40 3.35
CA LYS A 127 13.27 -4.86 3.28
C LYS A 127 12.53 -5.40 2.06
N PRO A 128 12.93 -6.57 1.53
CA PRO A 128 12.17 -7.22 0.47
C PRO A 128 10.79 -7.64 0.96
N ASP A 129 9.82 -7.68 0.05
CA ASP A 129 8.49 -8.25 0.33
C ASP A 129 8.61 -9.79 0.43
N TYR A 130 7.63 -10.43 1.06
CA TYR A 130 7.56 -11.88 1.13
C TYR A 130 7.29 -12.47 -0.25
N TYR A 131 6.40 -11.85 -1.02
CA TYR A 131 5.99 -12.34 -2.34
C TYR A 131 6.88 -11.81 -3.47
N THR A 132 6.97 -12.58 -4.55
CA THR A 132 7.84 -12.27 -5.70
C THR A 132 7.39 -11.05 -6.52
N SER A 133 6.10 -10.71 -6.45
CA SER A 133 5.56 -9.50 -7.07
C SER A 133 6.00 -8.27 -6.30
N TYR A 134 6.75 -7.37 -6.93
CA TYR A 134 7.34 -6.18 -6.30
C TYR A 134 8.24 -6.50 -5.10
N GLN A 135 8.95 -7.64 -5.15
CA GLN A 135 9.72 -8.16 -4.01
C GLN A 135 10.92 -7.29 -3.62
N ALA A 136 11.61 -6.71 -4.59
CA ALA A 136 12.92 -6.13 -4.36
C ALA A 136 12.85 -4.90 -3.41
N PRO A 137 13.82 -4.71 -2.50
CA PRO A 137 13.79 -3.60 -1.54
C PRO A 137 13.67 -2.22 -2.19
N ASN A 138 14.20 -2.05 -3.40
CA ASN A 138 14.19 -0.77 -4.11
C ASN A 138 12.77 -0.28 -4.45
N TYR A 139 11.73 -1.13 -4.41
CA TYR A 139 10.35 -0.67 -4.58
C TYR A 139 9.91 0.33 -3.50
N TRP A 140 10.54 0.33 -2.32
CA TRP A 140 10.33 1.39 -1.32
C TRP A 140 10.74 2.79 -1.81
N VAL A 141 11.74 2.87 -2.69
CA VAL A 141 12.34 4.14 -3.13
C VAL A 141 12.12 4.40 -4.62
N ARG A 142 10.98 3.91 -5.14
CA ARG A 142 10.49 4.18 -6.50
C ARG A 142 9.20 5.00 -6.44
N PHE A 143 9.30 6.27 -6.79
CA PHE A 143 8.27 7.29 -6.59
C PHE A 143 7.52 7.72 -7.86
N ALA A 144 8.06 7.49 -9.06
CA ALA A 144 7.36 7.73 -10.34
C ALA A 144 6.30 6.65 -10.67
N PHE A 145 5.72 5.99 -9.68
CA PHE A 145 4.85 4.84 -9.88
C PHE A 145 3.66 4.87 -8.94
N TRP A 146 2.52 4.35 -9.41
CA TRP A 146 1.26 4.36 -8.67
C TRP A 146 1.19 3.29 -7.58
N TRP A 147 2.14 2.35 -7.55
CA TRP A 147 2.24 1.37 -6.47
C TRP A 147 2.80 1.97 -5.18
N PRO A 148 2.50 1.33 -4.04
CA PRO A 148 3.11 1.64 -2.76
C PRO A 148 4.62 1.82 -2.79
N ASN A 149 5.07 2.85 -2.08
CA ASN A 149 6.46 3.17 -1.80
C ASN A 149 6.55 3.85 -0.43
N LEU A 150 7.76 4.24 -0.03
CA LEU A 150 8.05 4.83 1.28
C LEU A 150 7.23 6.11 1.52
N LEU A 151 7.08 6.97 0.50
CA LEU A 151 6.30 8.21 0.60
C LEU A 151 4.84 7.92 0.90
N THR A 152 4.20 7.03 0.13
CA THR A 152 2.79 6.65 0.36
C THR A 152 2.60 5.98 1.72
N ALA A 153 3.55 5.15 2.16
CA ALA A 153 3.46 4.50 3.47
C ALA A 153 3.55 5.53 4.61
N LEU A 154 4.45 6.52 4.50
CA LEU A 154 4.53 7.61 5.46
C LEU A 154 3.28 8.49 5.46
N GLU A 155 2.69 8.77 4.30
CA GLU A 155 1.41 9.50 4.23
C GLU A 155 0.27 8.71 4.91
N THR A 156 0.20 7.40 4.70
CA THR A 156 -0.76 6.49 5.36
C THR A 156 -0.54 6.47 6.88
N LEU A 157 0.71 6.31 7.34
CA LEU A 157 1.07 6.29 8.76
C LEU A 157 0.70 7.61 9.47
N ALA A 158 0.95 8.74 8.82
CA ALA A 158 0.55 10.05 9.35
C ALA A 158 -0.98 10.18 9.48
N SER A 159 -1.75 9.64 8.51
CA SER A 159 -3.21 9.61 8.59
C SER A 159 -3.74 8.74 9.74
N LEU A 160 -3.02 7.67 10.06
CA LEU A 160 -3.32 6.75 11.17
C LEU A 160 -2.77 7.24 12.53
N GLY A 161 -2.24 8.47 12.60
CA GLY A 161 -1.81 9.11 13.84
C GLY A 161 -0.43 8.67 14.35
N PHE A 162 0.38 8.01 13.52
CA PHE A 162 1.78 7.77 13.86
C PHE A 162 2.58 9.08 13.78
N SER A 163 3.66 9.17 14.57
CA SER A 163 4.45 10.39 14.68
C SER A 163 5.93 10.16 14.37
N ALA A 164 6.67 11.25 14.17
CA ALA A 164 8.11 11.21 13.90
C ALA A 164 8.96 10.72 15.09
N SER A 165 8.38 10.50 16.26
CA SER A 165 9.09 9.89 17.41
C SER A 165 9.24 8.38 17.30
N ASP A 166 8.59 7.75 16.32
CA ASP A 166 8.74 6.32 16.04
C ASP A 166 10.04 6.07 15.27
N ASP A 167 10.88 5.14 15.73
CA ASP A 167 12.23 4.93 15.19
C ASP A 167 12.24 4.56 13.70
N ASP A 168 11.30 3.73 13.25
CA ASP A 168 11.21 3.33 11.83
C ASP A 168 10.80 4.52 10.95
N ILE A 169 9.88 5.34 11.45
CA ILE A 169 9.43 6.57 10.77
C ILE A 169 10.53 7.62 10.75
N ALA A 170 11.23 7.83 11.87
CA ALA A 170 12.34 8.75 11.98
C ALA A 170 13.46 8.39 10.99
N ALA A 171 13.81 7.10 10.89
CA ALA A 171 14.79 6.62 9.92
C ALA A 171 14.34 6.83 8.47
N ALA A 172 13.05 6.58 8.17
CA ALA A 172 12.49 6.83 6.85
C ALA A 172 12.45 8.32 6.47
N LEU A 173 12.15 9.20 7.43
CA LEU A 173 12.19 10.66 7.24
C LEU A 173 13.63 11.14 7.02
N ALA A 174 14.58 10.64 7.82
CA ALA A 174 16.01 10.93 7.64
C ALA A 174 16.51 10.50 6.25
N TRP A 175 16.04 9.35 5.75
CA TRP A 175 16.36 8.91 4.39
C TRP A 175 15.97 9.97 3.35
N PHE A 176 14.78 10.57 3.44
CA PHE A 176 14.42 11.66 2.51
C PHE A 176 15.35 12.87 2.66
N VAL A 177 15.70 13.29 3.88
CA VAL A 177 16.64 14.40 4.10
C VAL A 177 18.01 14.11 3.47
N ASP A 178 18.54 12.92 3.69
CA ASP A 178 19.85 12.49 3.19
C ASP A 178 19.90 12.35 1.66
N HIS A 179 18.74 12.15 1.01
CA HIS A 179 18.63 11.96 -0.44
C HIS A 179 18.07 13.20 -1.18
N GLN A 180 17.94 14.33 -0.48
CA GLN A 180 17.64 15.61 -1.11
C GLN A 180 18.85 16.08 -1.92
N ARG A 181 18.62 16.49 -3.17
CA ARG A 181 19.70 16.99 -4.04
C ARG A 181 20.01 18.45 -3.73
N GLU A 182 21.14 18.94 -4.27
CA GLU A 182 21.57 20.34 -4.13
C GLU A 182 20.54 21.36 -4.66
N ASP A 183 19.73 20.96 -5.66
CA ASP A 183 18.62 21.78 -6.19
C ASP A 183 17.36 21.75 -5.31
N GLY A 184 17.40 21.04 -4.18
CA GLY A 184 16.30 20.88 -3.24
C GLY A 184 15.25 19.86 -3.66
N LEU A 185 15.43 19.17 -4.78
CA LEU A 185 14.48 18.19 -5.32
C LEU A 185 14.94 16.74 -5.04
N TRP A 186 14.03 15.79 -5.26
CA TRP A 186 14.31 14.36 -5.20
C TRP A 186 14.26 13.71 -6.58
N ASP A 187 14.99 12.62 -6.73
CA ASP A 187 14.94 11.74 -7.90
C ASP A 187 13.72 10.82 -7.80
N VAL A 188 13.21 10.35 -8.93
CA VAL A 188 11.96 9.56 -8.94
C VAL A 188 12.18 8.08 -8.65
N ALA A 189 13.42 7.59 -8.70
CA ALA A 189 13.78 6.28 -8.19
C ALA A 189 15.24 6.25 -7.74
N TYR A 190 15.54 5.41 -6.75
CA TYR A 190 16.88 5.23 -6.22
C TYR A 190 17.30 3.75 -6.22
N ALA A 191 18.60 3.50 -6.36
CA ALA A 191 19.16 2.17 -6.19
C ALA A 191 19.44 1.88 -4.71
N LEU A 192 18.97 0.74 -4.20
CA LEU A 192 19.37 0.24 -2.88
C LEU A 192 20.51 -0.77 -3.07
N GLY A 193 21.76 -0.30 -2.96
CA GLY A 193 22.97 -1.13 -3.07
C GLY A 193 24.00 -0.58 -4.05
N ARG A 194 25.06 -1.36 -4.30
CA ARG A 194 26.20 -0.94 -5.15
C ARG A 194 25.96 -1.08 -6.64
N GLU A 195 24.92 -1.81 -7.05
CA GLU A 195 24.59 -2.07 -8.44
C GLU A 195 23.23 -1.47 -8.77
N GLY A 196 23.25 -0.35 -9.47
CA GLY A 196 22.05 0.40 -9.87
C GLY A 196 22.40 1.86 -10.14
N LYS A 197 21.49 2.58 -10.78
CA LYS A 197 21.59 4.02 -10.96
C LYS A 197 20.29 4.64 -10.47
N ASP A 198 20.42 5.76 -9.78
CA ASP A 198 19.28 6.60 -9.47
C ASP A 198 18.69 7.13 -10.79
N GLU A 199 17.37 7.28 -10.81
CA GLU A 199 16.63 7.79 -11.95
C GLU A 199 16.07 9.15 -11.57
N PRO A 200 16.66 10.25 -12.07
CA PRO A 200 16.18 11.58 -11.74
C PRO A 200 14.72 11.82 -12.12
N GLY A 201 14.27 11.24 -13.22
CA GLY A 201 12.96 11.51 -13.80
C GLY A 201 12.92 12.86 -14.54
N LYS A 202 11.75 13.19 -15.07
CA LYS A 202 11.54 14.47 -15.77
C LYS A 202 11.45 15.63 -14.79
N PRO A 203 11.82 16.86 -15.18
CA PRO A 203 11.75 18.03 -14.29
C PRO A 203 10.38 18.20 -13.61
N GLU A 204 9.28 18.04 -14.34
CA GLU A 204 7.92 18.17 -13.79
C GLU A 204 7.59 17.08 -12.76
N GLU A 205 8.02 15.84 -12.99
CA GLU A 205 7.81 14.72 -12.08
C GLU A 205 8.51 14.97 -10.73
N ARG A 206 9.76 15.48 -10.79
CA ARG A 206 10.53 15.85 -9.60
C ARG A 206 9.86 16.97 -8.82
N LEU A 207 9.26 17.96 -9.48
CA LEU A 207 8.53 19.05 -8.82
C LEU A 207 7.28 18.53 -8.08
N TRP A 208 6.47 17.70 -8.74
CA TRP A 208 5.29 17.10 -8.10
C TRP A 208 5.64 16.16 -6.95
N LEU A 209 6.68 15.35 -7.13
CA LEU A 209 7.21 14.48 -6.08
C LEU A 209 7.67 15.31 -4.88
N THR A 210 8.48 16.34 -5.13
CA THR A 210 9.00 17.22 -4.08
C THR A 210 7.87 17.90 -3.31
N LEU A 211 6.84 18.40 -4.00
CA LEU A 211 5.66 18.98 -3.34
C LEU A 211 4.98 17.96 -2.41
N ARG A 212 4.84 16.70 -2.84
CA ARG A 212 4.27 15.65 -1.98
C ARG A 212 5.18 15.32 -0.79
N ILE A 213 6.49 15.24 -0.99
CA ILE A 213 7.47 15.02 0.09
C ILE A 213 7.37 16.15 1.13
N CYS A 214 7.36 17.42 0.71
CA CYS A 214 7.18 18.56 1.62
C CYS A 214 5.85 18.49 2.38
N ARG A 215 4.75 18.12 1.72
CA ARG A 215 3.44 17.93 2.39
C ARG A 215 3.50 16.80 3.41
N MET A 216 4.15 15.69 3.09
CA MET A 216 4.35 14.57 4.01
C MET A 216 5.14 15.02 5.25
N PHE A 217 6.28 15.69 5.09
CA PHE A 217 7.06 16.22 6.23
C PHE A 217 6.24 17.21 7.09
N ARG A 218 5.41 18.06 6.48
CA ARG A 218 4.53 18.97 7.22
C ARG A 218 3.55 18.20 8.13
N ARG A 219 3.08 17.02 7.71
CA ARG A 219 2.16 16.19 8.52
C ARG A 219 2.84 15.60 9.77
N TYR A 220 4.16 15.43 9.72
CA TYR A 220 4.97 14.97 10.84
C TYR A 220 5.50 16.11 11.73
N GLY A 221 5.17 17.38 11.41
CA GLY A 221 5.67 18.55 12.13
C GLY A 221 7.16 18.81 11.93
N THR A 222 7.72 18.29 10.82
CA THR A 222 9.17 18.23 10.57
C THR A 222 9.67 19.20 9.48
N LEU A 223 8.86 20.18 9.07
CA LEU A 223 9.26 21.31 8.20
C LEU A 223 8.48 22.57 8.57
#